data_AF-A0A1I4EWP4-F1
#
_entry.id   AF-A0A1I4EWP4-F1
#
_cell.length_a   1.000
_cell.length_b   1.000
_cell.length_c   1.000
_cell.angle_alpha   90.00
_cell.angle_beta   90.00
_cell.angle_gamma   90.00
#
_symmetry.space_group_name_H-M   'P 1'
#
loop_
_entity.id
_entity.type
_entity.pdbx_description
1 polymer ?
#
loop_
_entity_poly.entity_id
_entity_poly.type
_entity_poly.pdbx_seq_one_letter_code
_entity_poly.pdbx_strand_id
1 'polypeptide(L)'
;MMPERRRRTYSENLDIALGQRIRRLRIIRNMSQNDLARHLGMTFQQIQKYEMGRNRISVGSMVMIAQALDTSVALLMHGLEAHLERGPREDERAPLSKDLVQEAQQLAEGLEMMGLFNEISSAEARATLRSLAVMLRVLPGEGNRDVLVQQRCSRLRFGADDSPAAYVMAE
;
A
#
# COMPACT_ATOMS: atom_id res chain seq x y z
N MET A 1 30.12 -0.78 36.44
CA MET A 1 29.77 0.57 35.94
C MET A 1 30.43 0.79 34.58
N MET A 2 29.63 0.70 33.50
CA MET A 2 29.77 1.18 32.11
C MET A 2 31.01 0.80 31.25
N PRO A 3 30.88 0.62 29.91
CA PRO A 3 29.88 1.29 29.07
C PRO A 3 29.03 0.43 28.11
N GLU A 4 27.81 0.92 27.89
CA GLU A 4 26.90 0.57 26.80
C GLU A 4 27.56 0.81 25.44
N ARG A 5 27.59 -0.22 24.60
CA ARG A 5 28.03 -0.10 23.20
C ARG A 5 26.98 0.72 22.43
N ARG A 6 27.30 2.00 22.30
CA ARG A 6 26.79 3.05 21.40
C ARG A 6 25.87 2.54 20.27
N ARG A 7 24.67 3.11 20.21
CA ARG A 7 23.68 3.08 19.11
C ARG A 7 24.32 3.13 17.70
N ARG A 8 24.80 1.99 17.19
CA ARG A 8 25.03 1.73 15.76
C ARG A 8 23.68 1.41 15.13
N THR A 9 22.80 2.39 15.10
CA THR A 9 21.43 2.14 14.67
C THR A 9 21.06 3.14 13.60
N TYR A 10 20.75 2.58 12.44
CA TYR A 10 19.91 3.17 11.40
C TYR A 10 20.50 4.31 10.56
N SER A 11 21.07 5.34 11.19
CA SER A 11 21.74 6.43 10.47
C SER A 11 22.95 5.94 9.67
N GLU A 12 23.63 4.90 10.14
CA GLU A 12 24.80 4.34 9.45
C GLU A 12 24.43 3.68 8.12
N ASN A 13 23.25 3.04 8.03
CA ASN A 13 22.80 2.41 6.79
C ASN A 13 22.45 3.47 5.73
N LEU A 14 21.84 4.59 6.14
CA LEU A 14 21.58 5.74 5.27
C LEU A 14 22.89 6.33 4.74
N ASP A 15 23.87 6.56 5.61
CA ASP A 15 25.17 7.13 5.25
C ASP A 15 25.92 6.23 4.25
N ILE A 16 25.87 4.91 4.44
CA ILE A 16 26.45 3.93 3.51
C ILE A 16 25.74 3.96 2.16
N ALA A 17 24.40 3.94 2.14
CA ALA A 17 23.61 3.97 0.91
C ALA A 17 23.87 5.24 0.09
N LEU A 18 23.93 6.39 0.78
CA LEU A 18 24.26 7.68 0.18
C LEU A 18 25.67 7.68 -0.40
N GLY A 19 26.66 7.20 0.38
CA GLY A 19 28.04 7.06 -0.04
C GLY A 19 28.20 6.18 -1.30
N GLN A 20 27.49 5.06 -1.35
CA GLN A 20 27.47 4.18 -2.52
C GLN A 20 26.87 4.85 -3.75
N ARG A 21 25.82 5.68 -3.58
CA ARG A 21 25.22 6.43 -4.69
C ARG A 21 26.15 7.50 -5.24
N ILE A 22 26.82 8.24 -4.36
CA ILE A 22 27.85 9.22 -4.71
C ILE A 22 28.97 8.54 -5.51
N ARG A 23 29.46 7.39 -5.05
CA ARG A 23 30.48 6.59 -5.74
C ARG A 23 30.03 6.20 -7.16
N ARG A 24 28.80 5.68 -7.31
CA ARG A 24 28.27 5.27 -8.62
C ARG A 24 28.22 6.44 -9.60
N LEU A 25 27.65 7.57 -9.17
CA LEU A 25 27.55 8.77 -10.02
C LEU A 25 28.93 9.31 -10.40
N ARG A 26 29.88 9.33 -9.46
CA ARG A 26 31.26 9.73 -9.73
C ARG A 26 31.90 8.86 -10.83
N ILE A 27 31.70 7.54 -10.76
CA ILE A 27 32.22 6.60 -11.77
C ILE A 27 31.56 6.82 -13.13
N ILE A 28 30.22 7.01 -13.17
CA ILE A 28 29.48 7.30 -14.40
C ILE A 28 29.98 8.59 -15.07
N ARG A 29 30.45 9.56 -14.27
CA ARG A 29 31.04 10.82 -14.76
C ARG A 29 32.55 10.75 -15.00
N ASN A 30 33.12 9.55 -14.99
CA ASN A 30 34.56 9.30 -15.21
C ASN A 30 35.48 10.12 -14.28
N MET A 31 35.01 10.44 -13.07
CA MET A 31 35.81 11.17 -12.08
C MET A 31 36.49 10.18 -11.15
N SER A 32 37.76 10.39 -10.81
CA SER A 32 38.41 9.71 -9.67
C SER A 32 37.99 10.34 -8.34
N GLN A 33 38.22 9.65 -7.23
CA GLN A 33 38.00 10.23 -5.89
C GLN A 33 38.84 11.50 -5.68
N ASN A 34 40.05 11.57 -6.25
CA ASN A 34 40.89 12.77 -6.23
C ASN A 34 40.26 13.92 -7.04
N ASP A 35 39.62 13.63 -8.17
CA ASP A 35 38.99 14.66 -9.00
C ASP A 35 37.79 15.29 -8.31
N LEU A 36 36.96 14.46 -7.67
CA LEU A 36 35.84 14.92 -6.86
C LEU A 36 36.32 15.69 -5.63
N ALA A 37 37.39 15.22 -4.97
CA ALA A 37 38.00 15.92 -3.84
C ALA A 37 38.49 17.32 -4.25
N ARG A 38 39.18 17.43 -5.39
CA ARG A 38 39.64 18.72 -5.95
C ARG A 38 38.49 19.65 -6.29
N HIS A 39 37.42 19.15 -6.93
CA HIS A 39 36.24 19.95 -7.24
C HIS A 39 35.57 20.54 -5.98
N LEU A 40 35.60 19.78 -4.88
CA LEU A 40 34.94 20.16 -3.62
C LEU A 40 35.86 20.90 -2.65
N GLY A 41 37.14 21.08 -2.96
CA GLY A 41 38.12 21.60 -2.02
C GLY A 41 38.32 20.72 -0.77
N MET A 42 38.10 19.41 -0.91
CA MET A 42 38.21 18.42 0.17
C MET A 42 39.43 17.51 -0.02
N THR A 43 39.80 16.78 1.04
CA THR A 43 40.86 15.76 0.92
C THR A 43 40.32 14.48 0.30
N PHE A 44 41.19 13.74 -0.38
CA PHE A 44 40.88 12.41 -0.92
C PHE A 44 40.28 11.47 0.15
N GLN A 45 40.90 11.47 1.34
CA GLN A 45 40.47 10.63 2.45
C GLN A 45 39.05 11.00 2.92
N GLN A 46 38.65 12.27 2.82
CA GLN A 46 37.29 12.69 3.17
C GLN A 46 36.28 12.13 2.17
N ILE A 47 36.55 12.22 0.88
CA ILE A 47 35.71 11.62 -0.16
C ILE A 47 35.63 10.11 0.01
N GLN A 48 36.74 9.44 0.30
CA GLN A 48 36.76 8.01 0.59
C GLN A 48 35.87 7.68 1.81
N LYS A 49 35.95 8.46 2.90
CA LYS A 49 35.12 8.26 4.09
C LYS A 49 33.63 8.51 3.83
N TYR A 50 33.29 9.47 2.97
CA TYR A 50 31.92 9.70 2.50
C TYR A 50 31.40 8.53 1.68
N GLU A 51 32.17 8.05 0.68
CA GLU A 51 31.75 6.91 -0.15
C GLU A 51 31.55 5.62 0.66
N MET A 52 32.31 5.44 1.74
CA MET A 52 32.19 4.30 2.64
C MET A 52 31.12 4.47 3.73
N GLY A 53 30.45 5.64 3.82
CA GLY A 53 29.51 5.95 4.90
C GLY A 53 30.14 6.02 6.29
N ARG A 54 31.47 6.14 6.40
CA ARG A 54 32.16 6.26 7.70
C ARG A 54 32.03 7.67 8.29
N ASN A 55 31.85 8.66 7.43
CA ASN A 55 31.58 10.04 7.81
C ASN A 55 30.21 10.45 7.31
N ARG A 56 29.42 11.06 8.21
CA ARG A 56 28.18 11.75 7.82
C ARG A 56 28.48 12.92 6.90
N ILE A 57 27.63 13.09 5.89
CA ILE A 57 27.72 14.19 4.94
C ILE A 57 26.81 15.30 5.44
N SER A 58 27.37 16.49 5.67
CA SER A 58 26.55 17.66 6.02
C SER A 58 25.68 18.08 4.83
N VAL A 59 24.56 18.74 5.09
CA VAL A 59 23.66 19.25 4.03
C VAL A 59 24.42 20.14 3.05
N GLY A 60 25.27 21.05 3.53
CA GLY A 60 26.10 21.89 2.66
C GLY A 60 27.06 21.09 1.77
N SER A 61 27.72 20.06 2.31
CA SER A 61 28.58 19.17 1.51
C SER A 61 27.77 18.39 0.47
N MET A 62 26.57 17.95 0.83
CA MET A 62 25.67 17.22 -0.07
C MET A 62 25.24 18.07 -1.27
N VAL A 63 24.95 19.35 -1.05
CA VAL A 63 24.65 20.31 -2.12
C VAL A 63 25.84 20.47 -3.06
N MET A 64 27.06 20.66 -2.52
CA MET A 64 28.26 20.78 -3.34
C MET A 64 28.56 19.50 -4.11
N ILE A 65 28.37 18.33 -3.50
CA ILE A 65 28.52 17.02 -4.17
C ILE A 65 27.52 16.88 -5.32
N ALA A 66 26.25 17.27 -5.11
CA ALA A 66 25.24 17.22 -6.16
C ALA A 66 25.64 18.10 -7.36
N GLN A 67 26.13 19.31 -7.10
CA GLN A 67 26.62 20.22 -8.14
C GLN A 67 27.84 19.65 -8.87
N ALA A 68 28.84 19.15 -8.13
CA ALA A 68 30.05 18.56 -8.73
C ALA A 68 29.76 17.31 -9.56
N LEU A 69 28.71 16.56 -9.20
CA LEU A 69 28.22 15.40 -9.93
C LEU A 69 27.08 15.74 -10.89
N ASP A 70 26.86 17.02 -11.20
CA ASP A 70 25.80 17.56 -12.07
C ASP A 70 24.49 16.77 -11.96
N THR A 71 23.94 16.80 -10.74
CA THR A 71 22.69 16.16 -10.32
C THR A 71 22.01 17.02 -9.24
N SER A 72 20.82 16.62 -8.79
CA SER A 72 20.12 17.28 -7.69
C SER A 72 20.27 16.51 -6.38
N VAL A 73 20.18 17.22 -5.25
CA VAL A 73 20.14 16.59 -3.91
C VAL A 73 18.95 15.64 -3.80
N ALA A 74 17.81 15.99 -4.40
CA ALA A 74 16.64 15.13 -4.46
C ALA A 74 16.95 13.78 -5.14
N LEU A 75 17.67 13.78 -6.26
CA LEU A 75 18.06 12.55 -6.96
C LEU A 75 19.13 11.74 -6.22
N LEU A 76 19.97 12.38 -5.40
CA LEU A 76 20.89 11.69 -4.49
C LEU A 76 20.16 10.98 -3.36
N MET A 77 19.07 11.57 -2.87
CA MET A 77 18.28 11.02 -1.76
C MET A 77 17.16 10.08 -2.20
N HIS A 78 16.75 10.12 -3.47
CA HIS A 78 15.65 9.32 -3.99
C HIS A 78 15.85 7.82 -3.76
N GLY A 79 14.87 7.20 -3.08
CA GLY A 79 14.85 5.78 -2.72
C GLY A 79 15.65 5.46 -1.45
N LEU A 80 16.29 6.45 -0.82
CA LEU A 80 16.96 6.28 0.47
C LEU A 80 16.00 6.57 1.63
N GLU A 81 14.79 7.06 1.36
CA GLU A 81 13.75 7.32 2.37
C GLU A 81 13.29 6.03 3.07
N ALA A 82 13.41 4.86 2.42
CA ALA A 82 13.21 3.57 3.07
C ALA A 82 14.20 3.33 4.24
N HIS A 83 15.37 3.98 4.19
CA HIS A 83 16.35 4.00 5.29
C HIS A 83 16.05 5.14 6.29
N LEU A 84 15.08 6.01 5.99
CA LEU A 84 14.44 7.00 6.87
C LEU A 84 13.10 6.50 7.44
N GLU A 85 12.69 5.28 7.12
CA GLU A 85 11.60 4.62 7.83
C GLU A 85 12.20 3.88 9.02
N ARG A 86 12.14 4.51 10.21
CA ARG A 86 12.09 3.73 11.44
C ARG A 86 10.82 2.90 11.24
N GLY A 87 10.96 1.65 10.82
CA GLY A 87 9.81 0.75 10.71
C GLY A 87 8.99 0.96 11.99
N PRO A 88 7.68 1.24 11.87
CA PRO A 88 6.88 1.53 13.05
C PRO A 88 7.16 0.42 14.05
N ARG A 89 7.39 0.79 15.32
CA ARG A 89 7.37 -0.20 16.40
C ARG A 89 6.11 -1.03 16.16
N GLU A 90 6.16 -2.35 16.30
CA GLU A 90 4.96 -3.17 16.10
C GLU A 90 3.78 -2.64 16.93
N ASP A 91 4.08 -1.96 18.04
CA ASP A 91 3.16 -1.27 18.94
C ASP A 91 2.60 0.09 18.46
N GLU A 92 3.21 0.73 17.45
CA GLU A 92 2.83 2.05 16.89
C GLU A 92 2.28 1.98 15.46
N ARG A 93 2.17 0.78 14.86
CA ARG A 93 1.23 0.58 13.75
C ARG A 93 -0.16 0.76 14.35
N ALA A 94 -0.68 1.99 14.31
CA ALA A 94 -2.12 2.16 14.30
C ALA A 94 -2.62 1.18 13.23
N PRO A 95 -3.53 0.25 13.57
CA PRO A 95 -4.13 -0.60 12.56
C PRO A 95 -4.55 0.33 11.42
N LEU A 96 -4.27 -0.02 10.17
CA LEU A 96 -5.00 0.61 9.07
C LEU A 96 -6.46 0.60 9.52
N SER A 97 -7.11 1.77 9.53
CA SER A 97 -8.48 1.83 10.03
C SER A 97 -9.26 0.73 9.33
N LYS A 98 -10.04 -0.03 10.11
CA LYS A 98 -10.79 -1.17 9.58
C LYS A 98 -11.58 -0.75 8.34
N ASP A 99 -12.03 0.50 8.31
CA ASP A 99 -12.68 1.18 7.19
C ASP A 99 -11.83 1.19 5.92
N LEU A 100 -10.56 1.59 5.97
CA LEU A 100 -9.68 1.61 4.79
C LEU A 100 -9.35 0.20 4.28
N VAL A 101 -9.18 -0.76 5.20
CA VAL A 101 -8.97 -2.18 4.82
C VAL A 101 -10.22 -2.73 4.12
N GLN A 102 -11.40 -2.39 4.65
CA GLN A 102 -12.68 -2.85 4.13
C GLN A 102 -13.02 -2.20 2.79
N GLU A 103 -12.72 -0.91 2.60
CA GLU A 103 -12.86 -0.21 1.32
C GLU A 103 -11.95 -0.81 0.25
N ALA A 104 -10.68 -1.08 0.58
CA ALA A 104 -9.75 -1.71 -0.35
C ALA A 104 -10.21 -3.12 -0.74
N GLN A 105 -10.77 -3.87 0.21
CA GLN A 105 -11.29 -5.21 -0.05
C GLN A 105 -12.57 -5.18 -0.90
N GLN A 106 -13.49 -4.25 -0.65
CA GLN A 106 -14.68 -4.05 -1.49
C GLN A 106 -14.32 -3.68 -2.94
N LEU A 107 -13.28 -2.87 -3.13
CA LEU A 107 -12.81 -2.52 -4.47
C LEU A 107 -12.25 -3.76 -5.20
N ALA A 108 -11.49 -4.60 -4.51
CA ALA A 108 -10.95 -5.84 -5.07
C ALA A 108 -12.06 -6.82 -5.47
N GLU A 109 -13.05 -7.04 -4.59
CA GLU A 109 -14.21 -7.89 -4.85
C GLU A 109 -15.02 -7.38 -6.06
N GLY A 110 -15.20 -6.06 -6.19
CA GLY A 110 -15.89 -5.47 -7.33
C GLY A 110 -15.20 -5.73 -8.67
N LEU A 111 -13.87 -5.68 -8.71
CA LEU A 111 -13.08 -5.98 -9.90
C LEU A 111 -13.13 -7.46 -10.27
N GLU A 112 -13.07 -8.36 -9.27
CA GLU A 112 -13.22 -9.80 -9.48
C GLU A 112 -14.59 -10.13 -10.07
N MET A 113 -15.66 -9.54 -9.52
CA MET A 113 -17.02 -9.70 -10.03
C MET A 113 -17.17 -9.22 -11.49
N MET A 114 -16.52 -8.12 -11.88
CA MET A 114 -16.50 -7.66 -13.27
C MET A 114 -15.80 -8.66 -14.19
N GLY A 115 -14.70 -9.28 -13.74
CA GLY A 115 -13.99 -10.32 -14.48
C GLY A 115 -14.87 -11.53 -14.74
N LEU A 116 -15.46 -12.09 -13.68
CA LEU A 116 -16.35 -13.25 -13.77
C LEU A 116 -17.58 -12.98 -14.66
N PHE A 117 -18.14 -11.76 -14.60
CA PHE A 117 -19.27 -11.39 -15.44
C PHE A 117 -18.94 -11.45 -16.95
N ASN A 118 -17.72 -11.09 -17.34
CA ASN A 118 -17.29 -11.13 -18.74
C ASN A 118 -17.07 -12.57 -19.26
N GLU A 119 -16.79 -13.52 -18.38
CA GLU A 119 -16.61 -14.93 -18.74
C GLU A 119 -17.95 -15.66 -19.00
N ILE A 120 -19.07 -15.09 -18.54
CA ILE A 120 -20.39 -15.67 -18.75
C ILE A 120 -20.80 -15.45 -20.20
N SER A 121 -20.79 -16.48 -21.04
CA SER A 121 -21.19 -16.39 -22.46
C SER A 121 -22.70 -16.17 -22.67
N SER A 122 -23.55 -16.74 -21.81
CA SER A 122 -25.03 -16.67 -21.95
C SER A 122 -25.57 -15.27 -21.61
N ALA A 123 -26.28 -14.66 -22.56
CA ALA A 123 -26.91 -13.35 -22.38
C ALA A 123 -28.03 -13.39 -21.32
N GLU A 124 -28.77 -14.51 -21.26
CA GLU A 124 -29.83 -14.72 -20.28
C GLU A 124 -29.26 -14.82 -18.85
N ALA A 125 -28.15 -15.55 -18.68
CA ALA A 125 -27.48 -15.64 -17.39
C ALA A 125 -26.94 -14.27 -16.91
N ARG A 126 -26.37 -13.48 -17.81
CA ARG A 126 -25.95 -12.10 -17.50
C ARG A 126 -27.12 -11.20 -17.10
N ALA A 127 -28.28 -11.33 -17.75
CA ALA A 127 -29.48 -10.57 -17.43
C ALA A 127 -30.05 -10.93 -16.04
N THR A 128 -30.06 -12.21 -15.68
CA THR A 128 -30.47 -12.69 -14.35
C THR A 128 -29.52 -12.18 -13.26
N LEU A 129 -28.20 -12.29 -13.46
CA LEU A 129 -27.20 -11.80 -12.50
C LEU A 129 -27.33 -10.29 -12.29
N ARG A 130 -27.52 -9.52 -13.38
CA ARG A 130 -27.78 -8.08 -13.29
C ARG A 130 -29.06 -7.78 -12.50
N SER A 131 -30.14 -8.51 -12.76
CA SER A 131 -31.42 -8.33 -12.06
C SER A 131 -31.30 -8.61 -10.57
N LEU A 132 -30.54 -9.66 -10.21
CA LEU A 132 -30.20 -9.98 -8.83
C LEU A 132 -29.36 -8.86 -8.18
N ALA A 133 -28.30 -8.39 -8.83
CA ALA A 133 -27.46 -7.30 -8.32
C ALA A 133 -28.27 -6.01 -8.09
N VAL A 134 -29.20 -5.68 -8.99
CA VAL A 134 -30.12 -4.54 -8.82
C VAL A 134 -31.05 -4.74 -7.63
N MET A 135 -31.58 -5.95 -7.44
CA MET A 135 -32.45 -6.29 -6.30
C MET A 135 -31.73 -6.15 -4.96
N LEU A 136 -30.48 -6.61 -4.89
CA LEU A 136 -29.68 -6.59 -3.67
C LEU A 136 -29.15 -5.20 -3.29
N ARG A 137 -29.15 -4.22 -4.22
CA ARG A 137 -28.73 -2.82 -3.97
C ARG A 137 -29.51 -2.13 -2.85
N VAL A 138 -30.70 -2.64 -2.51
CA VAL A 138 -31.63 -2.02 -1.54
C VAL A 138 -31.60 -2.71 -0.17
N LEU A 139 -30.75 -3.73 0.03
CA LEU A 139 -30.63 -4.38 1.34
C LEU A 139 -29.70 -3.55 2.25
N PRO A 140 -30.19 -3.03 3.40
CA PRO A 140 -29.31 -2.39 4.37
C PRO A 140 -28.29 -3.42 4.87
N GLY A 141 -27.03 -2.98 5.01
CA GLY A 141 -25.92 -3.81 5.50
C GLY A 141 -26.22 -4.47 6.85
N GLU A 142 -25.50 -5.55 7.15
CA GLU A 142 -25.79 -6.53 8.21
C GLU A 142 -25.92 -6.02 9.66
N GLY A 143 -25.85 -4.71 9.91
CA GLY A 143 -26.01 -4.10 11.22
C GLY A 143 -27.45 -3.93 11.74
N ASN A 144 -28.47 -4.35 11.00
CA ASN A 144 -29.87 -4.19 11.43
C ASN A 144 -30.76 -5.41 11.09
N ARG A 145 -30.23 -6.62 11.33
CA ARG A 145 -30.97 -7.87 11.09
C ARG A 145 -32.10 -8.12 12.10
N ASP A 146 -32.07 -7.48 13.27
CA ASP A 146 -33.06 -7.73 14.32
C ASP A 146 -34.40 -7.01 14.13
N VAL A 147 -34.49 -5.98 13.27
CA VAL A 147 -35.73 -5.19 13.16
C VAL A 147 -36.63 -5.58 11.97
N LEU A 148 -36.09 -6.25 10.94
CA LEU A 148 -36.84 -6.52 9.70
C LEU A 148 -37.36 -7.96 9.52
N VAL A 149 -36.89 -8.92 10.32
CA VAL A 149 -37.39 -10.30 10.27
C VAL A 149 -38.81 -10.42 10.85
N GLN A 150 -39.21 -9.51 11.76
CA GLN A 150 -40.58 -9.53 12.33
C GLN A 150 -41.65 -8.86 11.46
N GLN A 151 -41.29 -8.00 10.48
CA GLN A 151 -42.28 -7.21 9.73
C GLN A 151 -42.67 -7.75 8.34
N ARG A 152 -42.01 -8.81 7.82
CA ARG A 152 -42.25 -9.25 6.42
C ARG A 152 -42.66 -10.71 6.20
N CYS A 153 -42.92 -11.48 7.25
CA CYS A 153 -43.58 -12.79 7.10
C CYS A 153 -45.10 -12.72 6.81
N SER A 154 -45.70 -11.53 6.67
CA SER A 154 -47.14 -11.41 6.44
C SER A 154 -47.58 -11.21 4.98
N ARG A 155 -46.67 -11.20 3.99
CA ARG A 155 -47.04 -10.77 2.62
C ARG A 155 -46.54 -11.57 1.41
N LEU A 156 -46.09 -12.80 1.60
CA LEU A 156 -45.94 -13.74 0.49
C LEU A 156 -46.80 -14.98 0.73
N ARG A 157 -48.13 -14.83 0.57
CA ARG A 157 -48.99 -15.94 0.15
C ARG A 157 -49.26 -15.76 -1.33
N PHE A 158 -48.59 -16.54 -2.16
CA PHE A 158 -49.02 -16.81 -3.53
C PHE A 158 -49.01 -18.32 -3.75
N GLY A 159 -50.20 -18.82 -4.07
CA GLY A 159 -50.49 -20.03 -4.84
C GLY A 159 -49.73 -21.31 -4.53
N ALA A 160 -50.28 -22.11 -3.62
CA ALA A 160 -50.21 -23.56 -3.76
C ALA A 160 -51.66 -24.06 -3.84
N ASP A 161 -52.02 -24.53 -5.03
CA ASP A 161 -53.17 -25.41 -5.21
C ASP A 161 -52.96 -26.64 -4.33
N ASP A 162 -53.69 -26.71 -3.21
CA ASP A 162 -53.89 -27.95 -2.47
C ASP A 162 -55.38 -28.01 -2.12
N SER A 163 -56.10 -28.70 -2.99
CA SER A 163 -57.49 -29.11 -2.76
C SER A 163 -57.52 -30.28 -1.78
N PRO A 164 -58.27 -30.17 -0.68
CA PRO A 164 -58.97 -31.33 -0.15
C PRO A 164 -60.40 -30.94 0.24
N ALA A 165 -61.29 -30.84 -0.74
CA ALA A 165 -62.73 -30.71 -0.52
C ALA A 165 -63.48 -31.88 -1.15
N ALA A 166 -63.28 -33.07 -0.57
CA ALA A 166 -64.14 -34.22 -0.74
C ALA A 166 -64.86 -34.50 0.59
N TYR A 167 -65.91 -33.72 0.91
CA TYR A 167 -67.03 -34.17 1.75
C TYR A 167 -68.20 -33.15 1.70
N VAL A 168 -69.38 -33.63 1.24
CA VAL A 168 -70.75 -33.24 1.63
C VAL A 168 -71.39 -31.98 0.99
N MET A 169 -72.18 -32.18 -0.07
CA MET A 169 -73.67 -32.17 -0.04
C MET A 169 -74.22 -32.36 -1.48
N ALA A 170 -74.93 -33.47 -1.70
CA ALA A 170 -75.89 -33.62 -2.78
C ALA A 170 -77.28 -33.68 -2.14
N GLU A 171 -78.14 -32.73 -2.48
CA GLU A 171 -79.60 -32.90 -2.52
C GLU A 171 -79.99 -33.38 -3.91
#